data_AF-A0A454W814-F1
#
_entry.id   AF-A0A454W814-F1
#
_cell.length_a   1.000
_cell.length_b   1.000
_cell.length_c   1.000
_cell.angle_alpha   90.00
_cell.angle_beta   90.00
_cell.angle_gamma   90.00
#
_symmetry.space_group_name_H-M   'P 1'
#
loop_
_entity.id
_entity.type
_entity.pdbx_description
1 polymer ?
#
loop_
_entity_poly.entity_id
_entity_poly.type
_entity_poly.pdbx_seq_one_letter_code
_entity_poly.pdbx_strand_id
1 'polypeptide(L)'
;MNQKSAELPARLRNFSVQLSPTPRGARLARLLATEQLRAWGLPLDPARQLIAELASNAAAHGRVPGRDFRLTLYVVGTTLRIEVTDTRGEALPRPQTPAPDAEHGRGLLLVEALAHRWGVTEGRFPRKTVWAELRCAPPEPTL
;
A
#
# COMPACT_ATOMS: atom_id res chain seq x y z
N MET A 1 -34.04 11.86 26.65
CA MET A 1 -32.73 11.18 26.79
C MET A 1 -32.11 11.15 25.39
N ASN A 2 -31.18 12.07 25.14
CA ASN A 2 -30.74 12.43 23.80
C ASN A 2 -29.85 11.33 23.20
N GLN A 3 -30.35 10.63 22.19
CA GLN A 3 -29.49 9.85 21.31
C GLN A 3 -28.76 10.85 20.41
N LYS A 4 -27.49 11.13 20.74
CA LYS A 4 -26.56 11.76 19.80
C LYS A 4 -26.36 10.76 18.66
N SER A 5 -27.03 11.00 17.54
CA SER A 5 -26.67 10.42 16.26
C SER A 5 -25.19 10.71 16.03
N ALA A 6 -24.35 9.68 16.14
CA ALA A 6 -22.98 9.77 15.69
C ALA A 6 -23.03 9.96 14.18
N GLU A 7 -22.71 11.17 13.72
CA GLU A 7 -22.44 11.45 12.31
C GLU A 7 -21.45 10.40 11.79
N LEU A 8 -21.92 9.55 10.88
CA LEU A 8 -21.05 8.63 10.15
C LEU A 8 -19.96 9.48 9.48
N PRO A 9 -18.67 9.28 9.80
CA PRO A 9 -17.62 10.11 9.25
C PRO A 9 -17.63 10.00 7.73
N ALA A 10 -17.34 11.14 7.08
CA ALA A 10 -17.29 11.37 5.64
C ALA A 10 -16.93 10.11 4.82
N ARG A 11 -17.71 9.85 3.76
CA ARG A 11 -17.60 8.70 2.82
C ARG A 11 -16.21 8.06 2.83
N LEU A 12 -16.07 6.94 3.54
CA LEU A 12 -14.82 6.17 3.56
C LEU A 12 -14.56 5.65 2.15
N ARG A 13 -13.60 6.29 1.45
CA ARG A 13 -13.07 5.76 0.19
C ARG A 13 -12.24 4.55 0.55
N ASN A 14 -12.73 3.36 0.19
CA ASN A 14 -12.07 2.09 0.48
C ASN A 14 -12.16 1.18 -0.74
N PHE A 15 -11.04 0.54 -1.08
CA PHE A 15 -10.93 -0.44 -2.15
C PHE A 15 -10.01 -1.56 -1.69
N SER A 16 -10.42 -2.82 -1.90
CA SER A 16 -9.61 -3.97 -1.56
C SER A 16 -9.73 -5.05 -2.62
N VAL A 17 -8.61 -5.68 -2.96
CA VAL A 17 -8.55 -6.75 -3.96
C VAL A 17 -7.53 -7.81 -3.54
N GLN A 18 -7.86 -9.08 -3.78
CA GLN A 18 -6.96 -10.22 -3.60
C GLN A 18 -6.38 -10.64 -4.94
N LEU A 19 -5.08 -10.91 -4.96
CA LEU A 19 -4.31 -11.13 -6.16
C LEU A 19 -3.26 -12.22 -5.91
N SER A 20 -3.02 -13.04 -6.93
CA SER A 20 -2.00 -14.07 -6.84
C SER A 20 -0.59 -13.45 -6.78
N PRO A 21 0.35 -14.01 -6.00
CA PRO A 21 1.71 -13.51 -5.76
C PRO A 21 2.61 -13.85 -6.95
N THR A 22 2.25 -13.29 -8.10
CA THR A 22 2.93 -13.46 -9.36
C THR A 22 3.22 -12.08 -9.96
N PRO A 23 4.20 -11.95 -10.87
CA PRO A 23 4.43 -10.69 -11.58
C PRO A 23 3.18 -10.16 -12.30
N ARG A 24 2.33 -11.07 -12.81
CA ARG A 24 1.03 -10.70 -13.42
C ARG A 24 0.06 -10.13 -12.38
N GLY A 25 -0.01 -10.74 -11.19
CA GLY A 25 -0.82 -10.23 -10.09
C GLY A 25 -0.37 -8.86 -9.60
N ALA A 26 0.94 -8.63 -9.47
CA ALA A 26 1.49 -7.30 -9.14
C ALA A 26 1.15 -6.24 -10.19
N ARG A 27 1.27 -6.59 -11.48
CA ARG A 27 0.87 -5.70 -12.58
C ARG A 27 -0.62 -5.36 -12.53
N LEU A 28 -1.47 -6.36 -12.26
CA LEU A 28 -2.91 -6.17 -12.12
C LEU A 28 -3.25 -5.30 -10.89
N ALA A 29 -2.54 -5.48 -9.77
CA ALA A 29 -2.66 -4.64 -8.58
C ALA A 29 -2.48 -3.17 -8.92
N ARG A 30 -1.38 -2.85 -9.60
CA ARG A 30 -1.06 -1.48 -10.03
C ARG A 30 -2.13 -0.91 -10.94
N LEU A 31 -2.61 -1.70 -11.90
CA LEU A 31 -3.64 -1.25 -12.85
C LEU A 31 -4.94 -0.92 -12.12
N LEU A 32 -5.49 -1.86 -11.34
CA LEU A 32 -6.76 -1.68 -10.63
C LEU A 32 -6.69 -0.53 -9.63
N ALA A 33 -5.59 -0.42 -8.90
CA ALA A 33 -5.36 0.67 -7.97
C ALA A 33 -5.26 2.03 -8.66
N THR A 34 -4.60 2.10 -9.81
CA THR A 34 -4.50 3.35 -10.59
C THR A 34 -5.87 3.79 -11.06
N GLU A 35 -6.70 2.88 -11.60
CA GLU A 35 -8.07 3.22 -11.98
C GLU A 35 -8.91 3.64 -10.77
N GLN A 36 -8.70 3.00 -9.61
CA GLN A 36 -9.39 3.38 -8.39
C GLN A 36 -9.01 4.79 -7.90
N LEU A 37 -7.73 5.14 -7.96
CA LEU A 37 -7.25 6.48 -7.63
C LEU A 37 -7.86 7.54 -8.56
N ARG A 38 -7.96 7.23 -9.87
CA ARG A 38 -8.66 8.09 -10.84
C ARG A 38 -10.13 8.26 -10.50
N ALA A 39 -10.83 7.17 -10.19
CA ALA A 39 -12.24 7.20 -9.80
C ALA A 39 -12.48 8.01 -8.51
N TRP A 40 -11.48 8.09 -7.63
CA TRP A 40 -11.50 8.95 -6.45
C TRP A 40 -11.01 10.39 -6.71
N GLY A 41 -10.52 10.70 -7.91
CA GLY A 41 -9.95 12.01 -8.24
C GLY A 41 -8.68 12.33 -7.44
N LEU A 42 -7.89 11.32 -7.07
CA LEU A 42 -6.64 11.51 -6.32
C LEU A 42 -5.44 11.61 -7.26
N PRO A 43 -4.36 12.32 -6.86
CA PRO A 43 -3.10 12.32 -7.58
C PRO A 43 -2.55 10.90 -7.77
N LEU A 44 -2.09 10.60 -8.99
CA LEU A 44 -1.55 9.28 -9.32
C LEU A 44 -0.10 9.12 -8.89
N ASP A 45 0.71 10.16 -8.99
CA ASP A 45 2.10 10.13 -8.56
C ASP A 45 2.24 10.94 -7.25
N PRO A 46 2.98 10.44 -6.25
CA PRO A 46 3.80 9.22 -6.26
C PRO A 46 3.06 7.91 -5.90
N ALA A 47 1.73 7.93 -5.73
CA ALA A 47 0.95 6.78 -5.24
C ALA A 47 1.10 5.51 -6.08
N ARG A 48 1.06 5.62 -7.40
CA ARG A 48 1.23 4.53 -8.36
C ARG A 48 2.57 3.84 -8.20
N GLN A 49 3.62 4.59 -7.89
CA GLN A 49 4.97 4.03 -7.69
C GLN A 49 5.04 3.25 -6.38
N LEU A 50 4.49 3.80 -5.29
CA LEU A 50 4.36 3.06 -4.02
C LEU A 50 3.58 1.76 -4.20
N ILE A 51 2.43 1.79 -4.90
CA ILE A 51 1.64 0.59 -5.17
C ILE A 51 2.46 -0.44 -5.96
N ALA A 52 3.20 0.01 -6.98
CA ALA A 52 4.03 -0.88 -7.80
C ALA A 52 5.11 -1.58 -6.97
N GLU A 53 5.82 -0.83 -6.11
CA GLU A 53 6.88 -1.38 -5.27
C GLU A 53 6.32 -2.34 -4.21
N LEU A 54 5.25 -1.95 -3.52
CA LEU A 54 4.64 -2.81 -2.49
C LEU A 54 4.05 -4.10 -3.09
N ALA A 55 3.38 -4.02 -4.24
CA ALA A 55 2.84 -5.19 -4.92
C ALA A 55 3.93 -6.10 -5.49
N SER A 56 5.01 -5.52 -6.02
CA SER A 56 6.17 -6.29 -6.52
C SER A 56 6.88 -7.01 -5.39
N ASN A 57 7.07 -6.35 -4.24
CA ASN A 57 7.63 -6.98 -3.04
C ASN A 57 6.76 -8.15 -2.57
N ALA A 58 5.44 -7.99 -2.54
CA ALA A 58 4.53 -9.08 -2.18
C ALA A 58 4.57 -10.24 -3.19
N ALA A 59 4.66 -9.96 -4.50
CA ALA A 59 4.77 -11.00 -5.52
C ALA A 59 6.14 -11.71 -5.54
N ALA A 60 7.22 -11.03 -5.15
CA ALA A 60 8.57 -11.60 -5.08
C ALA A 60 8.75 -12.47 -3.83
N HIS A 61 8.29 -11.99 -2.67
CA HIS A 61 8.53 -12.64 -1.38
C HIS A 61 7.37 -13.55 -0.92
N GLY A 62 6.17 -13.36 -1.48
CA GLY A 62 4.96 -14.14 -1.19
C GLY A 62 4.79 -15.40 -2.05
N ARG A 63 5.84 -15.86 -2.77
CA ARG A 63 5.79 -17.07 -3.61
C ARG A 63 5.66 -18.35 -2.78
N VAL A 64 4.47 -18.59 -2.26
CA VAL A 64 3.98 -19.91 -1.84
C VAL A 64 2.84 -20.27 -2.78
N PRO A 65 2.92 -21.39 -3.53
CA PRO A 65 1.84 -21.82 -4.40
C PRO A 65 0.50 -21.89 -3.65
N GLY A 66 -0.56 -21.33 -4.24
CA GLY A 66 -1.93 -21.38 -3.67
C GLY A 66 -2.26 -20.33 -2.62
N ARG A 67 -1.45 -19.27 -2.46
CA ARG A 67 -1.76 -18.14 -1.56
C ARG A 67 -1.89 -16.85 -2.35
N ASP A 68 -2.68 -15.91 -1.84
CA ASP A 68 -2.87 -14.57 -2.42
C ASP A 68 -2.32 -13.48 -1.49
N PHE A 69 -1.94 -12.34 -2.06
CA PHE A 69 -1.77 -11.10 -1.30
C PHE A 69 -3.01 -10.22 -1.46
N ARG A 70 -3.24 -9.33 -0.50
CA ARG A 70 -4.33 -8.36 -0.54
C ARG A 70 -3.77 -6.95 -0.66
N LEU A 71 -4.22 -6.21 -1.67
CA LEU A 71 -4.02 -4.77 -1.74
C LEU A 71 -5.26 -4.07 -1.18
N THR A 72 -5.07 -3.14 -0.25
CA THR A 72 -6.13 -2.28 0.28
C THR A 72 -5.72 -0.83 0.17
N LEU A 73 -6.62 0.02 -0.34
CA LEU A 73 -6.47 1.46 -0.41
C LEU A 73 -7.59 2.09 0.40
N TYR A 74 -7.27 3.07 1.23
CA TYR A 74 -8.31 3.88 1.84
C TYR A 74 -7.85 5.30 2.15
N VAL A 75 -8.79 6.23 2.25
CA VAL A 75 -8.50 7.62 2.60
C VAL A 75 -9.03 7.94 3.98
N VAL A 76 -8.16 8.46 4.85
CA VAL A 76 -8.52 9.01 6.17
C VAL A 76 -8.19 10.50 6.17
N GLY A 77 -9.22 11.34 6.22
CA GLY A 77 -9.05 12.79 6.05
C GLY A 77 -8.40 13.11 4.71
N THR A 78 -7.19 13.64 4.74
CA THR A 78 -6.37 13.97 3.56
C THR A 78 -5.24 12.97 3.31
N THR A 79 -5.25 11.80 3.96
CA THR A 79 -4.19 10.81 3.84
C THR A 79 -4.68 9.57 3.11
N LEU A 80 -4.06 9.24 1.96
CA LEU A 80 -4.19 7.94 1.30
C LEU A 80 -3.29 6.95 2.00
N ARG A 81 -3.89 5.85 2.44
CA ARG A 81 -3.20 4.68 2.95
C ARG A 81 -3.21 3.57 1.91
N ILE A 82 -2.04 3.00 1.66
CA ILE A 82 -1.80 1.88 0.76
C ILE A 82 -1.30 0.73 1.63
N GLU A 83 -2.01 -0.40 1.64
CA GLU A 83 -1.66 -1.57 2.42
C GLU A 83 -1.54 -2.80 1.52
N VAL A 84 -0.46 -3.55 1.69
CA VAL A 84 -0.28 -4.85 1.07
C VAL A 84 -0.10 -5.90 2.16
N THR A 85 -1.11 -6.74 2.33
CA THR A 85 -1.10 -7.85 3.27
C THR A 85 -0.70 -9.13 2.57
N ASP A 86 0.43 -9.69 2.96
CA ASP A 86 0.89 -11.02 2.56
C ASP A 86 0.69 -12.01 3.71
N THR A 87 0.53 -13.29 3.38
CA THR A 87 0.37 -14.41 4.29
C THR A 87 1.69 -15.09 4.64
N ARG A 88 2.82 -14.38 4.51
CA ARG A 88 4.14 -14.81 4.99
C ARG A 88 4.73 -13.82 6.00
N GLY A 89 4.88 -14.26 7.26
CA GLY A 89 5.38 -13.46 8.39
C GLY A 89 6.88 -13.59 8.67
N GLU A 90 7.62 -14.42 7.91
CA GLU A 90 8.98 -14.83 8.28
C GLU A 90 10.08 -13.87 7.81
N ALA A 91 9.80 -12.98 6.85
CA ALA A 91 10.77 -12.01 6.36
C ALA A 91 10.22 -10.59 6.48
N LEU A 92 10.69 -9.83 7.47
CA LEU A 92 10.46 -8.40 7.53
C LEU A 92 11.19 -7.72 6.36
N PRO A 93 10.51 -6.86 5.58
CA PRO A 93 11.17 -6.09 4.55
C PRO A 93 12.14 -5.12 5.23
N ARG A 94 13.44 -5.39 5.15
CA ARG A 94 14.48 -4.48 5.64
C ARG A 94 14.97 -3.63 4.47
N PRO A 95 15.07 -2.30 4.61
CA PRO A 95 15.80 -1.48 3.64
C PRO A 95 17.20 -2.06 3.50
N GLN A 96 17.57 -2.48 2.30
CA GLN A 96 18.92 -2.94 1.99
C GLN A 96 19.51 -1.96 1.00
N THR A 97 20.73 -1.48 1.28
CA THR A 97 21.54 -0.77 0.28
C THR A 97 21.85 -1.77 -0.83
N PRO A 98 21.28 -1.62 -2.04
CA PRO A 98 21.54 -2.57 -3.11
C PRO A 98 22.99 -2.41 -3.56
N ALA A 99 23.63 -3.52 -3.93
CA ALA A 99 24.84 -3.43 -4.74
C ALA A 99 24.53 -2.67 -6.05
N PRO A 100 25.51 -1.99 -6.66
CA PRO A 100 25.29 -1.15 -7.85
C PRO A 100 24.47 -1.86 -8.96
N ASP A 101 24.70 -3.18 -9.11
CA ASP A 101 24.11 -4.02 -10.15
C ASP A 101 22.92 -4.88 -9.66
N ALA A 102 22.47 -4.69 -8.41
CA ALA A 102 21.34 -5.45 -7.88
C ALA A 102 20.00 -4.87 -8.36
N GLU A 103 19.24 -5.66 -9.14
CA GLU A 103 17.85 -5.35 -9.51
C GLU A 103 16.87 -5.46 -8.32
N HIS A 104 17.27 -6.17 -7.26
CA HIS A 104 16.45 -6.43 -6.07
C HIS A 104 16.97 -5.60 -4.87
N GLY A 105 16.07 -5.02 -4.07
CA GLY A 105 16.41 -4.29 -2.84
C GLY A 105 16.18 -2.77 -2.87
N ARG A 106 15.91 -2.17 -4.05
CA ARG A 106 15.58 -0.73 -4.17
C ARG A 106 14.15 -0.37 -3.76
N GLY A 107 13.23 -1.34 -3.76
CA GLY A 107 11.79 -1.04 -3.61
C GLY A 107 11.42 -0.39 -2.28
N LEU A 108 12.08 -0.75 -1.17
CA LEU A 108 11.85 -0.08 0.11
C LEU A 108 12.50 1.29 0.19
N LEU A 109 13.63 1.52 -0.49
CA LEU A 109 14.24 2.85 -0.57
C LEU A 109 13.31 3.82 -1.31
N LEU A 110 12.62 3.34 -2.35
CA LEU A 110 11.59 4.13 -3.04
C LEU A 110 10.38 4.39 -2.13
N VAL A 111 9.95 3.39 -1.35
CA VAL A 111 8.87 3.58 -0.38
C VAL A 111 9.26 4.61 0.68
N GLU A 112 10.48 4.52 1.20
CA GLU A 112 11.03 5.44 2.19
C GLU A 112 11.19 6.86 1.65
N ALA A 113 11.59 7.02 0.39
CA ALA A 113 11.75 8.33 -0.24
C ALA A 113 10.42 9.01 -0.61
N LEU A 114 9.39 8.23 -0.96
CA LEU A 114 8.14 8.77 -1.51
C LEU A 114 7.00 8.84 -0.50
N ALA A 115 6.99 7.97 0.51
CA ALA A 115 5.90 7.93 1.50
C ALA A 115 6.09 9.01 2.56
N HIS A 116 4.98 9.59 3.02
CA HIS A 116 4.99 10.45 4.21
C HIS A 116 5.32 9.65 5.47
N ARG A 117 4.73 8.45 5.57
CA ARG A 117 5.03 7.44 6.58
C ARG A 117 4.89 6.07 5.94
N TRP A 118 5.68 5.11 6.38
CA TRP A 118 5.52 3.73 5.99
C TRP A 118 5.90 2.83 7.17
N GLY A 119 5.52 1.56 7.08
CA GLY A 119 5.87 0.60 8.11
C GLY A 119 5.36 -0.78 7.81
N VAL A 120 5.52 -1.63 8.82
CA VAL A 120 5.10 -3.02 8.78
C VAL A 120 4.30 -3.30 10.03
N THR A 121 3.10 -3.83 9.85
CA THR A 121 2.26 -4.31 10.95
C THR A 121 2.18 -5.82 10.85
N GLU A 122 2.61 -6.51 11.90
CA GLU A 122 2.44 -7.95 12.03
C GLU A 122 1.00 -8.25 12.47
N GLY A 123 0.29 -9.05 11.69
CA GLY A 123 -1.01 -9.60 12.06
C GLY A 123 -0.85 -10.93 12.80
N ARG A 124 -1.96 -11.66 12.98
CA ARG A 124 -1.84 -13.08 13.40
C ARG A 124 -0.99 -13.82 12.38
N PHE A 125 0.10 -14.44 12.84
CA PHE A 125 0.98 -15.24 12.01
C PHE A 125 0.15 -16.21 11.14
N PRO A 126 0.43 -16.32 9.83
CA PRO A 126 1.57 -15.78 9.11
C PRO A 126 1.29 -14.44 8.39
N ARG A 127 0.35 -13.61 8.85
CA ARG A 127 -0.01 -12.36 8.14
C ARG A 127 0.91 -11.20 8.50
N LYS A 128 1.38 -10.50 7.48
CA LYS A 128 2.15 -9.25 7.58
C LYS A 128 1.55 -8.23 6.63
N THR A 129 1.34 -7.01 7.10
CA THR A 129 0.89 -5.89 6.27
C THR A 129 2.02 -4.88 6.16
N VAL A 130 2.52 -4.67 4.94
CA VAL A 130 3.39 -3.53 4.62
C VAL A 130 2.49 -2.39 4.18
N TRP A 131 2.72 -1.20 4.70
CA TRP A 131 1.87 -0.06 4.44
C TRP A 131 2.67 1.20 4.17
N ALA A 132 2.09 2.09 3.38
CA ALA A 132 2.60 3.43 3.11
C ALA A 132 1.47 4.45 3.11
N GLU A 133 1.79 5.68 3.50
CA GLU A 133 0.87 6.80 3.58
C GLU A 133 1.34 7.95 2.70
N LEU A 134 0.39 8.57 2.01
CA LEU A 134 0.59 9.76 1.19
C LEU A 134 -0.43 10.83 1.55
N ARG A 135 -0.01 12.10 1.54
CA ARG A 135 -0.93 13.23 1.63
C ARG A 135 -1.56 13.49 0.27
N CYS A 136 -2.89 13.48 0.21
CA CYS A 136 -3.70 13.70 -0.98
C CYS A 136 -3.96 15.18 -1.29
N ALA A 137 -3.73 16.06 -0.32
CA ALA A 137 -3.80 17.50 -0.48
C ALA A 137 -2.41 18.11 -0.20
N PRO A 138 -2.04 19.22 -0.86
CA PRO A 138 -0.92 20.02 -0.39
C PRO A 138 -1.16 20.39 1.09
N PRO A 139 -0.11 20.46 1.94
CA PRO A 139 -0.29 21.07 3.25
C PRO A 139 -0.89 22.46 3.02
N GLU A 140 -1.96 22.80 3.76
CA GLU A 140 -2.42 24.20 3.74
C GLU A 140 -1.21 25.09 4.04
N PRO A 141 -1.00 26.17 3.28
CA PRO A 141 0.07 27.11 3.62
C PRO A 141 -0.23 27.64 5.01
N THR A 142 0.65 27.34 5.97
CA THR A 142 0.66 28.00 7.25
C THR A 142 0.87 29.49 6.98
N LEU A 143 -0.16 30.30 7.18
CA LEU A 143 -0.08 31.76 7.16
C LEU A 143 0.77 32.26 8.34
#